data_AF-A0A4S0MPC8-F1
#
_entry.id   AF-A0A4S0MPC8-F1
#
_cell.length_a   1.000
_cell.length_b   1.000
_cell.length_c   1.000
_cell.angle_alpha   90.00
_cell.angle_beta   90.00
_cell.angle_gamma   90.00
#
_symmetry.space_group_name_H-M   'P 1'
#
loop_
_entity.id
_entity.type
_entity.pdbx_description
1 polymer ?
#
loop_
_entity_poly.entity_id
_entity_poly.type
_entity_poly.pdbx_seq_one_letter_code
_entity_poly.pdbx_strand_id
1 'polypeptide(L)'
;ERRQAFRSELGALLGNNGFLVLPTVPGAAPLAASTPEQFQAYRERALHLLCLSGLSGFPQITLPIGSVDGAPFGLSLLGPSGSDVALIRLGRKILDAA
;
A
#
# COMPACT_ATOMS: atom_id res chain seq x y z
N GLU A 1 -18.49 -6.66 12.68
CA GLU A 1 -17.86 -8.00 12.80
C GLU A 1 -16.72 -8.21 11.80
N ARG A 2 -16.98 -8.30 10.49
CA ARG A 2 -15.93 -8.56 9.46
C ARG A 2 -14.68 -7.68 9.52
N ARG A 3 -14.86 -6.35 9.65
CA ARG A 3 -13.74 -5.41 9.75
C ARG A 3 -12.86 -5.68 10.97
N GLN A 4 -13.46 -6.06 12.11
CA GLN A 4 -12.71 -6.36 13.33
C GLN A 4 -11.92 -7.66 13.21
N ALA A 5 -12.52 -8.69 12.59
CA ALA A 5 -11.82 -9.93 12.27
C ALA A 5 -10.60 -9.66 11.39
N PHE A 6 -10.78 -8.89 10.31
CA PHE A 6 -9.68 -8.47 9.43
C PHE A 6 -8.58 -7.71 10.18
N ARG A 7 -8.94 -6.70 10.99
CA ARG A 7 -7.95 -5.95 11.81
C ARG A 7 -7.18 -6.89 12.74
N SER A 8 -7.85 -7.84 13.37
CA SER A 8 -7.22 -8.80 14.28
C SER A 8 -6.26 -9.74 13.55
N GLU A 9 -6.65 -10.27 12.39
CA GLU A 9 -5.82 -11.17 11.59
C GLU A 9 -4.59 -10.46 11.04
N LEU A 10 -4.75 -9.27 10.46
CA LEU A 10 -3.63 -8.47 9.99
C LEU A 10 -2.71 -8.07 11.14
N GLY A 11 -3.28 -7.73 12.30
CA GLY A 11 -2.50 -7.41 13.51
C GLY A 11 -1.67 -8.60 14.00
N ALA A 12 -2.25 -9.80 13.99
CA ALA A 12 -1.54 -11.03 14.34
C ALA A 12 -0.41 -11.34 13.35
N LEU A 13 -0.64 -11.12 12.05
CA LEU A 13 0.36 -11.31 10.99
C LEU A 13 1.57 -10.37 11.16
N LEU A 14 1.32 -9.09 11.46
CA LEU A 14 2.38 -8.09 11.63
C LEU A 14 3.09 -8.19 12.98
N GLY A 15 2.39 -8.63 14.02
CA GLY A 15 2.89 -8.57 15.39
C GLY A 15 3.24 -7.14 15.80
N ASN A 16 4.30 -6.98 16.59
CA ASN A 16 4.69 -5.67 17.14
C ASN A 16 5.72 -4.92 16.28
N ASN A 17 6.39 -5.59 15.34
CA ASN A 17 7.52 -5.05 14.59
C ASN A 17 7.58 -5.48 13.12
N GLY A 18 6.63 -6.29 12.65
CA GLY A 18 6.54 -6.69 11.25
C GLY A 18 5.97 -5.58 10.38
N PHE A 19 6.51 -5.45 9.18
CA PHE A 19 6.01 -4.54 8.16
C PHE A 19 5.67 -5.34 6.91
N LEU A 20 4.56 -5.00 6.27
CA LEU A 20 4.19 -5.52 4.96
C LEU A 20 4.71 -4.58 3.88
N VAL A 21 5.37 -5.15 2.87
CA VAL A 21 5.80 -4.44 1.66
C VAL A 21 4.99 -4.97 0.49
N LEU A 22 4.37 -4.06 -0.26
CA LEU A 22 3.50 -4.39 -1.38
C LEU A 22 3.52 -3.26 -2.42
N PRO A 23 3.16 -3.51 -3.70
CA PRO A 23 2.87 -2.42 -4.62
C PRO A 23 1.79 -1.49 -4.06
N THR A 24 1.95 -0.18 -4.21
CA THR A 24 0.90 0.77 -3.81
C THR A 24 -0.33 0.65 -4.71
N VAL A 25 -0.09 0.43 -6.01
CA VAL A 25 -1.09 0.30 -7.06
C VAL A 25 -0.71 -0.87 -7.98
N PRO A 26 -1.66 -1.45 -8.73
CA PRO A 26 -1.42 -2.68 -9.50
C PRO A 26 -0.54 -2.49 -10.74
N GLY A 27 -0.21 -1.26 -11.13
CA GLY A 27 0.61 -0.94 -12.29
C GLY A 27 0.60 0.55 -12.59
N ALA A 28 1.05 0.92 -13.80
CA ALA A 28 0.98 2.28 -14.29
C ALA A 28 -0.45 2.82 -14.30
N ALA A 29 -0.59 4.13 -14.12
CA ALA A 29 -1.89 4.79 -14.22
C ALA A 29 -2.49 4.54 -15.62
N PRO A 30 -3.80 4.22 -15.73
CA PRO A 30 -4.46 4.12 -17.01
C PRO A 30 -4.38 5.43 -17.79
N LEU A 31 -4.38 5.35 -19.12
CA LEU A 31 -4.41 6.53 -19.98
C LEU A 31 -5.73 7.28 -19.78
N ALA A 32 -5.71 8.60 -19.93
CA ALA A 32 -6.93 9.42 -19.86
C ALA A 32 -7.98 8.99 -20.91
N ALA A 33 -7.53 8.42 -22.04
CA ALA A 33 -8.37 7.91 -23.11
C ALA A 33 -8.82 6.44 -22.92
N SER A 34 -8.50 5.80 -21.79
CA SER A 34 -8.93 4.43 -21.48
C SER A 34 -10.46 4.31 -21.37
N THR A 35 -10.97 3.10 -21.61
CA THR A 35 -12.42 2.85 -21.52
C THR A 35 -12.90 2.80 -20.07
N PRO A 36 -14.21 3.00 -19.81
CA PRO A 36 -14.78 2.85 -18.46
C PRO A 36 -14.48 1.49 -17.82
N GLU A 37 -14.49 0.41 -18.61
CA GLU A 37 -14.21 -0.95 -18.16
C GLU A 37 -12.75 -1.10 -17.72
N GLN A 38 -11.81 -0.49 -18.45
CA GLN A 38 -10.40 -0.47 -18.08
C GLN A 38 -10.17 0.30 -16.77
N PHE A 39 -10.85 1.44 -16.60
CA PHE A 39 -10.80 2.21 -15.35
C PHE A 39 -11.37 1.43 -14.18
N GLN A 40 -12.52 0.77 -14.36
CA GLN A 40 -13.14 -0.03 -13.30
C GLN A 40 -12.25 -1.21 -12.91
N ALA A 41 -11.71 -1.94 -13.88
CA ALA A 41 -10.80 -3.06 -13.61
C ALA A 41 -9.52 -2.60 -12.89
N TYR A 42 -8.96 -1.45 -13.25
CA TYR A 42 -7.82 -0.86 -12.52
C TYR A 42 -8.21 -0.47 -11.09
N ARG A 43 -9.36 0.20 -10.92
CA ARG A 43 -9.87 0.63 -9.62
C ARG A 43 -10.12 -0.54 -8.68
N GLU A 44 -10.73 -1.63 -9.15
CA GLU A 44 -10.97 -2.83 -8.34
C GLU A 44 -9.65 -3.42 -7.81
N ARG A 45 -8.65 -3.57 -8.69
CA ARG A 45 -7.33 -4.05 -8.29
C ARG A 45 -6.62 -3.09 -7.32
N ALA A 46 -6.71 -1.78 -7.57
CA ALA A 46 -6.13 -0.78 -6.67
C ALA A 46 -6.79 -0.78 -5.29
N LEU A 47 -8.12 -0.94 -5.22
CA LEU A 47 -8.84 -0.98 -3.95
C LEU A 47 -8.39 -2.13 -3.05
N HIS A 48 -8.04 -3.30 -3.62
CA HIS A 48 -7.50 -4.41 -2.83
C HIS A 48 -6.19 -4.05 -2.10
N LEU A 49 -5.37 -3.15 -2.67
CA LEU A 49 -4.11 -2.70 -2.09
C LEU A 49 -4.30 -1.51 -1.13
N LEU A 50 -5.18 -0.57 -1.50
CA LEU A 50 -5.37 0.69 -0.77
C LEU A 50 -6.28 0.56 0.45
N CYS A 51 -7.23 -0.38 0.44
CA CYS A 51 -8.19 -0.53 1.53
C CYS A 51 -7.60 -1.17 2.81
N LEU A 52 -6.40 -1.76 2.74
CA LEU A 52 -5.78 -2.43 3.89
C LEU A 52 -5.64 -1.49 5.09
N SER A 53 -5.07 -0.30 4.88
CA SER A 53 -4.90 0.71 5.93
C SER A 53 -6.24 1.23 6.45
N GLY A 54 -7.18 1.58 5.58
CA GLY A 54 -8.49 2.11 6.01
C GLY A 54 -9.34 1.10 6.79
N LEU A 55 -9.34 -0.17 6.37
CA LEU A 55 -10.11 -1.23 7.03
C LEU A 55 -9.48 -1.64 8.37
N SER A 56 -8.15 -1.74 8.42
CA SER A 56 -7.43 -2.13 9.64
C SER A 56 -7.27 -0.96 10.61
N GLY A 57 -7.16 0.28 10.15
CA GLY A 57 -6.72 1.43 10.95
C GLY A 57 -5.21 1.42 11.24
N PHE A 58 -4.42 0.70 10.44
CA PHE A 58 -2.97 0.63 10.55
C PHE A 58 -2.28 1.62 9.59
N PRO A 59 -1.11 2.17 9.96
CA PRO A 59 -0.42 3.15 9.12
C PRO A 59 0.16 2.51 7.86
N GLN A 60 -0.01 3.19 6.73
CA GLN A 60 0.58 2.83 5.43
C GLN A 60 1.13 4.07 4.73
N ILE A 61 2.38 4.03 4.24
CA ILE A 61 2.99 5.09 3.42
C ILE A 61 3.40 4.55 2.05
N THR A 62 3.46 5.42 1.06
CA THR A 62 3.97 5.12 -0.29
C THR A 62 5.36 5.72 -0.48
N LEU A 63 6.29 4.90 -0.96
CA LEU A 63 7.62 5.32 -1.36
C LEU A 63 7.69 5.36 -2.90
N PRO A 64 8.07 6.49 -3.52
CA PRO A 64 8.30 6.55 -4.96
C PRO A 64 9.66 5.90 -5.27
N ILE A 65 9.67 4.71 -5.85
CA ILE A 65 10.91 3.92 -6.03
C ILE A 65 11.32 3.70 -7.49
N GLY A 66 10.57 4.25 -8.45
CA GLY A 66 10.92 4.14 -9.86
C GLY A 66 9.77 4.41 -10.80
N SER A 67 9.82 3.76 -11.97
CA SER A 67 8.81 3.86 -13.01
C SER A 67 8.47 2.52 -13.64
N VAL A 68 7.21 2.33 -14.02
CA VAL A 68 6.74 1.20 -14.84
C VAL A 68 5.96 1.78 -16.02
N ASP A 69 6.18 1.27 -17.22
CA ASP A 69 5.56 1.75 -18.47
C ASP A 69 5.68 3.29 -18.68
N GLY A 70 6.81 3.87 -18.27
CA GLY A 70 7.06 5.31 -18.36
C GLY A 70 6.31 6.18 -17.34
N ALA A 71 5.59 5.58 -16.38
CA ALA A 71 4.86 6.27 -15.33
C ALA A 71 5.46 5.98 -13.93
N PRO A 72 5.33 6.88 -12.93
CA PRO A 72 5.82 6.64 -11.57
C PRO A 72 5.24 5.37 -10.94
N PHE A 73 6.09 4.60 -10.26
CA PHE A 73 5.74 3.40 -9.51
C PHE A 73 6.22 3.50 -8.06
N GLY A 74 5.40 3.02 -7.13
CA GLY A 74 5.69 3.10 -5.71
C GLY A 74 5.39 1.81 -4.96
N LEU A 75 6.12 1.63 -3.86
CA LEU A 75 5.90 0.57 -2.88
C LEU A 75 5.23 1.15 -1.64
N SER A 76 4.22 0.46 -1.16
CA SER A 76 3.63 0.71 0.15
C SER A 76 4.41 -0.03 1.22
N LEU A 77 4.63 0.65 2.35
CA LEU A 77 4.96 0.04 3.63
C LEU A 77 3.74 0.13 4.53
N LEU A 78 3.29 -0.98 5.10
CA LEU A 78 2.21 -1.04 6.10
C LEU A 78 2.76 -1.65 7.39
N GLY A 79 2.53 -1.00 8.52
CA GLY A 79 3.02 -1.44 9.84
C GLY A 79 1.89 -1.60 10.85
N PRO A 80 2.15 -2.10 12.07
CA PRO A 80 1.13 -2.27 13.09
C PRO A 80 0.62 -0.91 13.62
N SER A 81 -0.50 -0.94 14.35
CA SER A 81 -1.10 0.25 14.98
C SER A 81 -0.06 1.05 15.78
N GLY A 82 0.05 2.35 15.52
CA GLY A 82 0.96 3.26 16.23
C GLY A 82 2.43 3.19 15.81
N SER A 83 2.75 2.54 14.68
CA SER A 83 4.13 2.39 14.18
C SER A 83 4.60 3.51 13.23
N ASP A 84 3.84 4.61 13.12
CA ASP A 84 4.03 5.68 12.14
C ASP A 84 5.49 6.18 12.05
N VAL A 85 6.11 6.48 13.19
CA VAL A 85 7.50 6.95 13.25
C VAL A 85 8.50 5.88 12.78
N ALA A 86 8.26 4.62 13.13
CA ALA A 86 9.11 3.51 12.67
C ALA A 86 8.97 3.31 11.16
N LEU A 87 7.75 3.43 10.64
CA LEU A 87 7.41 3.33 9.22
C LEU A 87 8.10 4.43 8.40
N ILE A 88 8.08 5.68 8.87
CA ILE A 88 8.81 6.81 8.25
C ILE A 88 10.32 6.58 8.27
N ARG A 89 10.88 6.13 9.40
CA ARG A 89 12.32 5.83 9.51
C ARG A 89 12.74 4.73 8.53
N LEU A 90 11.93 3.67 8.39
CA LEU A 90 12.18 2.60 7.43
C LEU A 90 12.08 3.13 6.00
N GLY A 91 11.04 3.89 5.68
CA GLY A 91 10.86 4.49 4.36
C GLY A 91 12.04 5.38 3.95
N ARG A 92 12.52 6.22 4.86
CA ARG A 92 13.72 7.04 4.63
C ARG A 92 14.95 6.17 4.32
N LYS A 93 15.21 5.13 5.11
CA LYS A 93 16.36 4.23 4.86
C LYS A 93 16.30 3.56 3.49
N ILE A 94 15.10 3.20 3.03
CA ILE A 94 14.90 2.60 1.71
C ILE A 94 15.17 3.63 0.62
N LEU A 95 14.64 4.85 0.75
CA LEU A 95 14.88 5.93 -0.21
C LEU A 95 16.36 6.36 -0.27
N ASP A 96 17.06 6.40 0.86
CA ASP A 96 18.48 6.73 0.91
C ASP A 96 19.36 5.64 0.25
N ALA A 97 18.84 4.42 0.07
CA ALA A 97 19.54 3.28 -0.52
C ALA A 97 19.15 2.99 -1.98
N ALA A 98 18.12 3.66 -2.50
CA ALA A 98 17.61 3.51 -3.87
C ALA A 98 18.23 4.53 -4.82
#